data_AF-A0A383B2N0-F1
#
_entry.id   AF-A0A383B2N0-F1
#
_cell.length_a   1.000
_cell.length_b   1.000
_cell.length_c   1.000
_cell.angle_alpha   90.00
_cell.angle_beta   90.00
_cell.angle_gamma   90.00
#
_symmetry.space_group_name_H-M   'P 1'
#
loop_
_entity.id
_entity.type
_entity.pdbx_description
1 polymer ?
#
loop_
_entity_poly.entity_id
_entity_poly.type
_entity_poly.pdbx_seq_one_letter_code
_entity_poly.pdbx_strand_id
1 'polypeptide(L)'
;MEIPVIDLFAGPGGLGEGFSSYTNSSSSPFQIALSIEKDSAAHKTLKTRALFRQFKNNVPDEYYNFLRSDKSGFPEYLDEKLFRNEIKNAESEARNLTLGPDNNNIGNLIWEVLDRKEFILIGGPPCQAYSLIGRSRMKGVEDFESDERHVLYKHYLSVIAEFKPAVFVMENVKGLLSSK
;
A
#
# COMPACT_ATOMS: atom_id res chain seq x y z
N MET A 1 -7.85 19.89 7.63
CA MET A 1 -6.57 19.75 6.89
C MET A 1 -6.48 18.30 6.45
N GLU A 2 -6.22 18.05 5.18
CA GLU A 2 -5.97 16.70 4.67
C GLU A 2 -4.50 16.35 4.89
N ILE A 3 -4.26 15.21 5.52
CA ILE A 3 -2.95 14.64 5.83
C ILE A 3 -2.72 13.49 4.86
N PRO A 4 -1.78 13.61 3.91
CA PRO A 4 -1.47 12.54 2.97
C PRO A 4 -0.83 11.35 3.69
N VAL A 5 -1.24 10.15 3.28
CA VAL A 5 -0.71 8.87 3.75
C VAL A 5 -0.05 8.15 2.57
N ILE A 6 1.21 7.74 2.77
CA ILE A 6 1.95 6.87 1.85
C ILE A 6 2.00 5.48 2.47
N ASP A 7 1.44 4.48 1.78
CA ASP A 7 1.37 3.08 2.25
C ASP A 7 2.33 2.19 1.44
N LEU A 8 3.41 1.72 2.08
CA LEU A 8 4.38 0.84 1.45
C LEU A 8 4.17 -0.61 1.91
N PHE A 9 4.33 -1.57 1.00
CA PHE A 9 3.94 -2.97 1.29
C PHE A 9 2.47 -3.05 1.73
N ALA A 10 1.60 -2.36 0.98
CA ALA A 10 0.22 -2.11 1.38
C ALA A 10 -0.62 -3.40 1.48
N GLY A 11 -0.19 -4.48 0.82
CA GLY A 11 -0.97 -5.69 0.66
C GLY A 11 -2.33 -5.36 0.05
N PRO A 12 -3.43 -5.95 0.56
CA PRO A 12 -4.76 -5.60 0.10
C PRO A 12 -5.29 -4.26 0.69
N GLY A 13 -4.49 -3.53 1.49
CA GLY A 13 -4.82 -2.17 1.98
C GLY A 13 -5.38 -2.07 3.39
N GLY A 14 -5.30 -3.12 4.22
CA GLY A 14 -5.93 -3.13 5.54
C GLY A 14 -5.49 -2.00 6.47
N LEU A 15 -4.18 -1.69 6.51
CA LEU A 15 -3.64 -0.60 7.32
C LEU A 15 -4.08 0.77 6.78
N GLY A 16 -3.96 0.99 5.47
CA GLY A 16 -4.45 2.20 4.80
C GLY A 16 -5.94 2.47 5.03
N GLU A 17 -6.80 1.44 4.92
CA GLU A 17 -8.24 1.56 5.22
C GLU A 17 -8.52 1.96 6.68
N GLY A 18 -7.71 1.46 7.62
CA GLY A 18 -7.79 1.88 9.02
C GLY A 18 -7.55 3.38 9.19
N PHE A 19 -6.58 3.94 8.47
CA PHE A 19 -6.32 5.38 8.48
C PHE A 19 -7.42 6.17 7.76
N SER A 20 -7.81 5.77 6.55
CA SER A 20 -8.78 6.52 5.72
C SER A 20 -10.20 6.51 6.30
N SER A 21 -10.57 5.46 7.06
CA SER A 21 -11.86 5.35 7.73
C SER A 21 -11.99 6.24 8.98
N TYR A 22 -10.87 6.73 9.53
CA TYR A 22 -10.93 7.60 10.69
C TYR A 22 -11.61 8.93 10.35
N THR A 23 -12.60 9.26 11.16
CA THR A 23 -13.31 10.54 11.11
C THR A 23 -13.21 11.21 12.47
N ASN A 24 -13.02 12.52 12.47
CA ASN A 24 -13.24 13.36 13.64
C ASN A 24 -14.59 14.09 13.50
N SER A 25 -14.93 14.94 14.47
CA SER A 25 -16.19 15.68 14.52
C SER A 25 -16.49 16.56 13.28
N SER A 26 -15.54 16.76 12.38
CA SER A 26 -15.69 17.69 11.26
C SER A 26 -15.01 17.28 9.95
N SER A 27 -14.25 16.17 9.92
CA SER A 27 -13.45 15.79 8.74
C SER A 27 -12.96 14.33 8.78
N SER A 28 -12.57 13.82 7.60
CA SER A 28 -11.73 12.63 7.41
C SER A 28 -10.30 13.09 7.12
N PRO A 29 -9.44 13.28 8.13
CA PRO A 29 -8.17 13.97 7.94
C PRO A 29 -7.17 13.15 7.13
N PHE A 30 -7.19 11.81 7.19
CA PHE A 30 -6.19 10.98 6.51
C PHE A 30 -6.66 10.61 5.11
N GLN A 31 -5.87 10.96 4.11
CA GLN A 31 -6.13 10.64 2.70
C GLN A 31 -4.97 9.83 2.16
N ILE A 32 -5.25 8.64 1.62
CA ILE A 32 -4.20 7.82 0.99
C ILE A 32 -3.80 8.51 -0.31
N ALA A 33 -2.55 8.92 -0.39
CA ALA A 33 -1.99 9.60 -1.56
C ALA A 33 -1.30 8.62 -2.50
N LEU A 34 -0.69 7.57 -1.94
CA LEU A 34 0.02 6.54 -2.70
C LEU A 34 0.02 5.24 -1.91
N SER A 35 -0.17 4.12 -2.60
CA SER A 35 0.02 2.78 -2.04
C SER A 35 0.84 1.92 -2.99
N ILE A 36 1.87 1.26 -2.46
CA ILE A 36 2.80 0.41 -3.22
C ILE A 36 2.61 -1.05 -2.79
N GLU A 37 2.28 -1.91 -3.76
CA GLU A 37 2.15 -3.35 -3.54
C GLU A 37 2.66 -4.15 -4.74
N LYS A 38 3.50 -5.16 -4.52
CA LYS A 38 4.10 -5.97 -5.58
C LYS A 38 3.18 -7.09 -6.06
N ASP A 39 2.40 -7.70 -5.16
CA ASP A 39 1.50 -8.80 -5.48
C ASP A 39 0.32 -8.26 -6.30
N SER A 40 0.15 -8.79 -7.51
CA SER A 40 -0.85 -8.27 -8.44
C SER A 40 -2.29 -8.52 -7.97
N ALA A 41 -2.56 -9.58 -7.21
CA ALA A 41 -3.89 -9.84 -6.68
C ALA A 41 -4.25 -8.90 -5.53
N ALA A 42 -3.29 -8.66 -4.63
CA ALA A 42 -3.41 -7.68 -3.56
C ALA A 42 -3.57 -6.26 -4.15
N HIS A 43 -2.76 -5.90 -5.15
CA HIS A 43 -2.87 -4.63 -5.88
C HIS A 43 -4.23 -4.44 -6.56
N LYS A 44 -4.79 -5.47 -7.20
CA LYS A 44 -6.15 -5.39 -7.77
C LYS A 44 -7.20 -5.06 -6.70
N THR A 45 -7.06 -5.65 -5.52
CA THR A 45 -7.93 -5.37 -4.39
C THR A 45 -7.75 -3.94 -3.88
N LEU A 46 -6.50 -3.51 -3.75
CA LEU A 46 -6.12 -2.16 -3.33
C LEU A 46 -6.66 -1.08 -4.28
N LYS A 47 -6.52 -1.29 -5.61
CA LYS A 47 -7.10 -0.42 -6.65
C LYS A 47 -8.63 -0.37 -6.57
N THR A 48 -9.28 -1.51 -6.33
CA THR A 48 -10.75 -1.56 -6.15
C THR A 48 -11.21 -0.75 -4.95
N ARG A 49 -10.47 -0.83 -3.83
CA ARG A 49 -10.71 -0.04 -2.63
C ARG A 49 -10.48 1.46 -2.86
N ALA A 50 -9.38 1.83 -3.52
CA ALA A 50 -9.09 3.21 -3.89
C ALA A 50 -10.19 3.83 -4.76
N LEU A 51 -10.73 3.06 -5.69
CA LEU A 51 -11.88 3.47 -6.48
C LEU A 51 -13.14 3.64 -5.60
N PHE A 52 -13.47 2.63 -4.78
CA PHE A 52 -14.65 2.67 -3.93
C PHE A 52 -14.69 3.88 -2.98
N ARG A 53 -13.55 4.24 -2.38
CA ARG A 53 -13.47 5.39 -1.45
C ARG A 53 -13.85 6.73 -2.09
N GLN A 54 -13.68 6.87 -3.41
CA GLN A 54 -14.03 8.10 -4.12
C GLN A 54 -15.54 8.34 -4.15
N PHE A 55 -16.36 7.29 -4.06
CA PHE A 55 -17.81 7.42 -4.05
C PHE A 55 -18.37 7.92 -2.71
N LYS A 56 -17.60 7.83 -1.61
CA LYS A 56 -18.05 8.20 -0.25
C LYS A 56 -19.40 7.53 0.07
N ASN A 57 -20.46 8.32 0.25
CA ASN A 57 -21.82 7.83 0.56
C ASN A 57 -22.70 7.65 -0.69
N ASN A 58 -22.19 7.97 -1.88
CA ASN A 58 -22.93 7.97 -3.15
C ASN A 58 -22.38 6.89 -4.08
N VAL A 59 -22.44 5.62 -3.65
CA VAL A 59 -21.97 4.49 -4.45
C VAL A 59 -22.96 4.22 -5.59
N PRO A 60 -22.52 4.24 -6.86
CA PRO A 60 -23.38 3.99 -8.02
C PRO A 60 -23.92 2.55 -8.05
N ASP A 61 -25.11 2.34 -8.60
CA ASP A 61 -25.69 0.99 -8.74
C ASP A 61 -24.85 0.08 -9.64
N GLU A 62 -24.14 0.65 -10.62
CA GLU A 62 -23.22 -0.03 -11.50
C GLU A 62 -22.10 -0.74 -10.71
N TYR A 63 -21.65 -0.16 -9.60
CA TYR A 63 -20.68 -0.78 -8.69
C TYR A 63 -21.22 -2.09 -8.13
N TYR A 64 -22.45 -2.06 -7.60
CA TYR A 64 -23.09 -3.23 -7.03
C TYR A 64 -23.48 -4.26 -8.08
N ASN A 65 -23.88 -3.82 -9.27
CA ASN A 65 -24.17 -4.70 -10.39
C ASN A 65 -22.92 -5.45 -10.86
N PHE A 66 -21.76 -4.78 -10.85
CA PHE A 66 -20.48 -5.44 -11.07
C PHE A 66 -20.22 -6.50 -9.99
N LEU A 67 -20.35 -6.17 -8.70
CA LEU A 67 -20.09 -7.11 -7.60
C LEU A 67 -20.98 -8.36 -7.62
N ARG A 68 -22.19 -8.23 -8.18
CA ARG A 68 -23.14 -9.35 -8.35
C ARG A 68 -22.92 -10.16 -9.63
N SER A 69 -22.03 -9.71 -10.52
CA SER A 69 -21.74 -10.42 -11.76
C SER A 69 -20.63 -11.47 -11.56
N ASP A 70 -20.62 -12.51 -12.39
CA ASP A 70 -19.54 -13.51 -12.41
C ASP A 70 -18.24 -13.00 -13.07
N LYS A 71 -18.13 -11.68 -13.29
CA LYS A 71 -16.93 -11.07 -13.89
C LYS A 71 -15.84 -10.92 -12.85
N SER A 72 -14.65 -11.43 -13.12
CA SER A 72 -13.45 -11.23 -12.29
C SER A 72 -12.70 -9.97 -12.70
N GLY A 73 -12.10 -9.21 -11.76
CA GLY A 73 -11.19 -8.09 -12.08
C GLY A 73 -11.84 -6.71 -12.18
N PHE A 74 -12.31 -6.16 -11.06
CA PHE A 74 -13.13 -4.93 -10.98
C PHE A 74 -12.75 -3.76 -11.92
N PRO A 75 -11.52 -3.20 -11.93
CA PRO A 75 -11.22 -2.02 -12.75
C PRO A 75 -11.16 -2.32 -14.25
N GLU A 76 -10.97 -3.58 -14.62
CA GLU A 76 -10.92 -4.02 -16.02
C GLU A 76 -12.33 -4.08 -16.68
N TYR A 77 -13.41 -4.03 -15.87
CA TYR A 77 -14.79 -4.27 -16.33
C TYR A 77 -15.82 -3.20 -15.95
N LEU A 78 -15.44 -2.22 -15.13
CA LEU A 78 -16.24 -1.00 -15.02
C LEU A 78 -16.22 -0.26 -16.36
N ASP A 79 -17.35 0.33 -16.74
CA ASP A 79 -17.41 1.14 -17.96
C ASP A 79 -16.43 2.32 -17.81
N GLU A 80 -15.31 2.25 -18.53
CA GLU A 80 -14.28 3.30 -18.58
C GLU A 80 -14.83 4.65 -19.04
N LYS A 81 -16.03 4.70 -19.63
CA LYS A 81 -16.71 5.97 -19.94
C LYS A 81 -17.42 6.56 -18.72
N LEU A 82 -17.99 5.72 -17.86
CA LEU A 82 -18.71 6.17 -16.67
C LEU A 82 -17.76 6.50 -15.51
N PHE A 83 -16.72 5.68 -15.31
CA PHE A 83 -15.83 5.78 -14.15
C PHE A 83 -14.40 6.19 -14.51
N ARG A 84 -14.22 6.90 -15.63
CA ARG A 84 -12.89 7.23 -16.16
C ARG A 84 -11.99 7.90 -15.12
N ASN A 85 -12.54 8.88 -14.41
CA ASN A 85 -11.77 9.68 -13.47
C ASN A 85 -11.46 8.87 -12.21
N GLU A 86 -12.42 8.08 -11.74
CA GLU A 86 -12.30 7.27 -10.55
C GLU A 86 -11.29 6.13 -10.76
N ILE A 87 -11.31 5.50 -11.94
CA ILE A 87 -10.32 4.51 -12.36
C ILE A 87 -8.94 5.17 -12.43
N LYS A 88 -8.81 6.31 -13.11
CA LYS A 88 -7.53 7.02 -13.23
C LYS A 88 -6.95 7.39 -11.86
N ASN A 89 -7.77 7.93 -10.96
CA ASN A 89 -7.34 8.28 -9.61
C ASN A 89 -6.92 7.04 -8.81
N ALA A 90 -7.66 5.94 -8.92
CA ALA A 90 -7.31 4.67 -8.27
C ALA A 90 -6.01 4.07 -8.82
N GLU A 91 -5.71 4.25 -10.11
CA GLU A 91 -4.46 3.83 -10.74
C GLU A 91 -3.28 4.73 -10.36
N SER A 92 -3.51 6.02 -10.18
CA SER A 92 -2.51 6.94 -9.65
C SER A 92 -2.16 6.61 -8.19
N GLU A 93 -3.15 6.29 -7.37
CA GLU A 93 -2.97 5.96 -5.96
C GLU A 93 -2.37 4.56 -5.74
N ALA A 94 -2.96 3.51 -6.31
CA ALA A 94 -2.52 2.12 -6.09
C ALA A 94 -1.57 1.68 -7.20
N ARG A 95 -0.28 1.52 -6.89
CA ARG A 95 0.78 1.20 -7.85
C ARG A 95 1.33 -0.20 -7.64
N ASN A 96 1.30 -1.00 -8.70
CA ASN A 96 1.90 -2.33 -8.70
C ASN A 96 3.42 -2.22 -8.92
N LEU A 97 4.15 -1.89 -7.86
CA LEU A 97 5.60 -1.67 -7.88
C LEU A 97 6.25 -2.42 -6.71
N THR A 98 7.53 -2.71 -6.84
CA THR A 98 8.31 -3.47 -5.86
C THR A 98 9.36 -2.58 -5.21
N LEU A 99 9.31 -2.44 -3.88
CA LEU A 99 10.39 -1.80 -3.13
C LEU A 99 11.71 -2.56 -3.32
N GLY A 100 12.79 -1.81 -3.52
CA GLY A 100 14.07 -2.32 -4.01
C GLY A 100 14.21 -2.01 -5.50
N PRO A 101 13.77 -2.90 -6.41
CA PRO A 101 13.91 -2.71 -7.85
C PRO A 101 13.34 -1.38 -8.37
N ASP A 102 12.21 -0.92 -7.82
CA ASP A 102 11.50 0.27 -8.30
C ASP A 102 11.73 1.52 -7.45
N ASN A 103 12.74 1.54 -6.56
CA ASN A 103 12.92 2.65 -5.59
C ASN A 103 12.99 4.03 -6.22
N ASN A 104 13.68 4.19 -7.36
CA ASN A 104 13.75 5.48 -8.05
C ASN A 104 12.36 5.93 -8.55
N ASN A 105 11.57 5.00 -9.06
CA ASN A 105 10.21 5.27 -9.53
C ASN A 105 9.29 5.62 -8.35
N ILE A 106 9.34 4.82 -7.28
CA ILE A 106 8.57 5.07 -6.05
C ILE A 106 8.93 6.42 -5.46
N GLY A 107 10.21 6.77 -5.39
CA GLY A 107 10.66 8.06 -4.88
C GLY A 107 10.13 9.23 -5.70
N ASN A 108 10.16 9.14 -7.03
CA ASN A 108 9.57 10.17 -7.91
C ASN A 108 8.06 10.32 -7.68
N LEU A 109 7.34 9.20 -7.51
CA LEU A 109 5.90 9.23 -7.23
C LEU A 109 5.61 9.87 -5.87
N ILE A 110 6.39 9.57 -4.83
CA ILE A 110 6.25 10.21 -3.52
C ILE A 110 6.45 11.73 -3.66
N TRP A 111 7.48 12.18 -4.38
CA TRP A 111 7.69 13.61 -4.63
C TRP A 111 6.53 14.27 -5.37
N GLU A 112 5.96 13.58 -6.36
CA GLU A 112 4.83 14.07 -7.16
C GLU A 112 3.57 14.23 -6.31
N VAL A 113 3.21 13.23 -5.50
CA VAL A 113 1.94 13.25 -4.74
C VAL A 113 1.99 14.15 -3.50
N LEU A 114 3.17 14.36 -2.92
CA LEU A 114 3.29 15.12 -1.67
C LEU A 114 3.26 16.63 -1.89
N ASP A 115 3.80 17.15 -2.99
CA ASP A 115 3.87 18.60 -3.25
C ASP A 115 4.34 19.41 -2.01
N ARG A 116 5.43 18.96 -1.36
CA ARG A 116 6.00 19.52 -0.12
C ARG A 116 5.10 19.50 1.13
N LYS A 117 4.03 18.72 1.14
CA LYS A 117 3.18 18.52 2.32
C LYS A 117 3.85 17.59 3.34
N GLU A 118 3.64 17.88 4.62
CA GLU A 118 3.88 16.90 5.69
C GLU A 118 2.97 15.69 5.50
N PHE A 119 3.48 14.50 5.80
CA PHE A 119 2.78 13.25 5.51
C PHE A 119 3.07 12.16 6.54
N ILE A 120 2.24 11.12 6.48
CA ILE A 120 2.41 9.89 7.27
C ILE A 120 2.87 8.77 6.36
N LEU A 121 3.90 8.04 6.80
CA LEU A 121 4.33 6.80 6.15
C LEU A 121 3.78 5.60 6.93
N ILE A 122 3.10 4.68 6.26
CA ILE A 122 2.65 3.43 6.86
C ILE A 122 3.20 2.25 6.05
N GLY A 123 3.25 1.07 6.66
CA GLY A 123 3.59 -0.15 5.92
C GLY A 123 3.94 -1.34 6.78
N GLY A 124 3.84 -2.53 6.19
CA GLY A 124 4.20 -3.81 6.80
C GLY A 124 5.35 -4.49 6.06
N PRO A 125 6.60 -3.98 6.13
CA PRO A 125 7.72 -4.61 5.46
C PRO A 125 7.88 -6.07 5.92
N PRO A 126 8.04 -7.03 5.00
CA PRO A 126 8.03 -8.45 5.34
C PRO A 126 9.17 -8.81 6.29
N CYS A 127 8.79 -9.53 7.35
CA CYS A 127 9.66 -9.92 8.47
C CYS A 127 10.30 -11.31 8.28
N GLN A 128 10.49 -11.74 7.03
CA GLN A 128 10.92 -13.13 6.76
C GLN A 128 12.35 -13.43 7.24
N ALA A 129 13.19 -12.40 7.45
CA ALA A 129 14.49 -12.54 8.11
C ALA A 129 14.41 -12.92 9.60
N TYR A 130 13.26 -12.68 10.26
CA TYR A 130 13.17 -12.71 11.72
C TYR A 130 12.30 -13.85 12.27
N SER A 131 11.46 -14.48 11.44
CA SER A 131 10.62 -15.60 11.87
C SER A 131 11.41 -16.91 12.09
N LEU A 132 11.21 -17.57 13.24
CA LEU A 132 11.81 -18.87 13.58
C LEU A 132 11.42 -20.01 12.60
N ILE A 133 10.25 -19.90 11.96
CA ILE A 133 9.71 -20.90 11.04
C ILE A 133 10.40 -20.84 9.67
N GLY A 134 10.81 -19.65 9.20
CA GLY A 134 11.67 -19.51 8.02
C GLY A 134 13.07 -20.09 8.26
N ARG A 135 13.66 -19.78 9.42
CA ARG A 135 14.99 -20.28 9.82
C ARG A 135 15.06 -21.81 9.90
N SER A 136 13.99 -22.51 10.29
CA SER A 136 14.00 -23.97 10.37
C SER A 136 13.99 -24.68 9.01
N ARG A 137 13.39 -24.06 7.98
CA ARG A 137 13.40 -24.58 6.60
C ARG A 137 14.66 -24.20 5.81
N MET A 138 15.41 -23.20 6.28
CA MET A 138 16.57 -22.62 5.59
C MET A 138 17.93 -23.08 6.14
N LYS A 139 17.95 -24.03 7.08
CA LYS A 139 19.16 -24.55 7.76
C LYS A 139 20.09 -25.42 6.88
N GLY A 140 19.98 -25.34 5.56
CA GLY A 140 20.75 -26.19 4.62
C GLY A 140 20.98 -25.61 3.24
N VAL A 141 20.79 -24.30 3.03
CA VAL A 141 21.07 -23.64 1.75
C VAL A 141 22.20 -22.63 1.99
N GLU A 142 23.33 -22.81 1.30
CA GLU A 142 24.58 -22.03 1.44
C GLU A 142 24.44 -20.56 0.98
N ASP A 143 23.25 -20.12 0.58
CA ASP A 143 22.95 -18.80 0.02
C ASP A 143 22.23 -17.89 1.04
N PHE A 144 22.75 -17.85 2.27
CA PHE A 144 22.15 -17.12 3.40
C PHE A 144 22.18 -15.58 3.24
N GLU A 145 23.08 -15.07 2.39
CA GLU A 145 23.31 -13.64 2.13
C GLU A 145 22.56 -13.11 0.88
N SER A 146 21.98 -13.98 0.05
CA SER A 146 21.42 -13.63 -1.27
C SER A 146 19.88 -13.56 -1.31
N ASP A 147 19.18 -13.77 -0.19
CA ASP A 147 17.71 -13.68 -0.16
C ASP A 147 17.27 -12.20 -0.13
N GLU A 148 16.80 -11.69 -1.28
CA GLU A 148 16.24 -10.33 -1.48
C GLU A 148 15.22 -9.93 -0.41
N ARG A 149 14.59 -10.89 0.25
CA ARG A 149 13.58 -10.65 1.30
C ARG A 149 14.20 -10.16 2.61
N HIS A 150 15.50 -10.37 2.83
CA HIS A 150 16.22 -9.92 4.01
C HIS A 150 16.55 -8.41 4.00
N VAL A 151 16.38 -7.74 2.84
CA VAL A 151 16.68 -6.31 2.68
C VAL A 151 15.45 -5.43 2.47
N LEU A 152 14.25 -6.00 2.35
CA LEU A 152 13.02 -5.22 2.13
C LEU A 152 12.71 -4.21 3.25
N TYR A 153 12.99 -4.56 4.51
CA TYR A 153 12.87 -3.60 5.61
C TYR A 153 13.87 -2.44 5.48
N LYS A 154 15.06 -2.68 4.92
CA LYS A 154 16.05 -1.62 4.70
C LYS A 154 15.55 -0.62 3.67
N HIS A 155 14.84 -1.06 2.63
CA HIS A 155 14.20 -0.15 1.68
C HIS A 155 13.11 0.71 2.34
N TYR A 156 12.31 0.15 3.25
CA TYR A 156 11.37 0.95 4.06
C TYR A 156 12.11 2.03 4.89
N LEU A 157 13.20 1.63 5.56
CA LEU A 157 14.02 2.56 6.34
C LEU A 157 14.71 3.62 5.46
N SER A 158 15.12 3.28 4.24
CA SER A 158 15.66 4.23 3.26
C SER A 158 14.63 5.31 2.92
N VAL A 159 13.36 4.94 2.71
CA VAL A 159 12.29 5.92 2.47
C VAL A 159 12.11 6.84 3.68
N ILE A 160 12.14 6.31 4.91
CA ILE A 160 12.08 7.15 6.12
C ILE A 160 13.26 8.14 6.16
N ALA A 161 14.48 7.66 5.91
CA ALA A 161 15.69 8.47 5.99
C ALA A 161 15.70 9.58 4.93
N GLU A 162 15.21 9.29 3.72
CA GLU A 162 15.16 10.23 2.60
C GLU A 162 14.03 11.26 2.76
N PHE A 163 12.79 10.79 2.96
CA PHE A 163 11.59 11.63 2.90
C PHE A 163 11.17 12.23 4.24
N LYS A 164 11.69 11.70 5.36
CA LYS A 164 11.48 12.23 6.71
C LYS A 164 9.98 12.50 7.03
N PRO A 165 9.12 11.47 6.97
CA PRO A 165 7.70 11.62 7.30
C PRO A 165 7.52 12.20 8.71
N ALA A 166 6.44 12.95 8.93
CA ALA A 166 6.14 13.52 10.24
C ALA A 166 5.85 12.42 11.29
N VAL A 167 5.20 11.35 10.83
CA VAL A 167 4.93 10.13 11.59
C VAL A 167 5.13 8.93 10.67
N PHE A 168 5.69 7.84 11.20
CA PHE A 168 5.66 6.55 10.52
C PHE A 168 5.02 5.46 11.40
N VAL A 169 4.36 4.50 10.76
CA VAL A 169 3.81 3.29 11.41
C VAL A 169 4.28 2.07 10.65
N MET A 170 5.16 1.30 11.29
CA MET A 170 5.65 0.03 10.76
C MET A 170 4.96 -1.13 11.46
N GLU A 171 4.05 -1.81 10.77
CA GLU A 171 3.37 -3.00 11.27
C GLU A 171 4.29 -4.22 11.17
N ASN A 172 4.28 -5.07 12.20
CA ASN A 172 5.03 -6.32 12.18
C ASN A 172 4.56 -7.33 13.24
N VAL A 173 5.01 -8.57 13.09
CA VAL A 173 4.77 -9.66 14.05
C VAL A 173 5.59 -9.47 15.34
N LYS A 174 5.06 -9.99 16.46
CA LYS A 174 5.71 -9.94 17.79
C LYS A 174 7.16 -10.47 17.82
N GLY A 175 7.49 -11.39 16.91
CA GLY A 175 8.82 -11.98 16.77
C GLY A 175 9.93 -10.94 16.51
N LEU A 176 9.59 -9.76 15.99
CA LEU A 176 10.51 -8.65 15.75
C LEU A 176 11.30 -8.25 17.01
N LEU A 177 10.66 -8.27 18.19
CA LEU A 177 11.31 -7.90 19.46
C LEU A 177 12.36 -8.92 19.92
N SER A 178 12.27 -10.15 19.43
CA SER A 178 13.11 -11.28 19.85
C SER A 178 14.18 -11.66 18.84
N SER A 179 14.14 -11.06 17.65
CA SER A 179 15.09 -11.39 16.60
C SER A 179 16.38 -10.59 16.77
N LYS A 180 17.44 -11.29 17.14
CA LYS A 180 18.83 -10.82 17.03
C LYS A 180 19.32 -10.97 15.60
#